data_AF-A0AAW6RN18-F1
#
_entry.id   AF-A0AAW6RN18-F1
#
_cell.length_a   1.000
_cell.length_b   1.000
_cell.length_c   1.000
_cell.angle_alpha   90.00
_cell.angle_beta   90.00
_cell.angle_gamma   90.00
#
_symmetry.space_group_name_H-M   'P 1'
#
loop_
_entity.id
_entity.type
_entity.pdbx_description
1 polymer ?
#
loop_
_entity_poly.entity_id
_entity_poly.type
_entity_poly.pdbx_seq_one_letter_code
_entity_poly.pdbx_strand_id
1 'polypeptide(L)'
;MAVSVRMNPELEKELELAAQSKGITKSQFIIDAVEHALGRKDPYQLLLQVRAEMDQALQGEAMNEAHGATAASPYDTGRTRAALIAKLRAKHGLGTD
;
A
#
# COMPACT_ATOMS: atom_id res chain seq x y z
N MET A 1 -8.50 -38.24 4.08
CA MET A 1 -8.70 -39.21 2.98
C MET A 1 -7.73 -38.84 1.86
N ALA A 2 -6.91 -39.77 1.38
CA ALA A 2 -5.91 -39.46 0.35
C ALA A 2 -6.54 -39.51 -1.06
N VAL A 3 -6.15 -38.57 -1.92
CA VAL A 3 -6.62 -38.48 -3.32
C VAL A 3 -5.44 -38.80 -4.24
N SER A 4 -5.63 -39.76 -5.15
CA SER A 4 -4.67 -40.05 -6.22
C SER A 4 -5.12 -39.39 -7.52
N VAL A 5 -4.25 -38.58 -8.14
CA VAL A 5 -4.54 -37.88 -9.40
C VAL A 5 -3.72 -38.50 -10.52
N ARG A 6 -4.35 -38.80 -11.67
CA ARG A 6 -3.64 -39.18 -12.89
C ARG A 6 -3.55 -37.98 -13.81
N MET A 7 -2.33 -37.57 -14.15
CA MET A 7 -2.05 -36.39 -14.96
C MET A 7 -1.41 -36.80 -16.29
N ASN A 8 -1.52 -35.94 -17.30
CA ASN A 8 -0.74 -36.10 -18.52
C ASN A 8 0.75 -35.86 -18.21
N PRO A 9 1.69 -36.56 -18.86
CA PRO A 9 3.12 -36.45 -18.54
C PRO A 9 3.71 -35.03 -18.71
N GLU A 10 3.17 -34.25 -19.64
CA GLU A 10 3.57 -32.86 -19.87
C GLU A 10 3.17 -31.96 -18.70
N LEU A 11 1.91 -32.09 -18.25
CA LEU A 11 1.38 -31.34 -17.11
C LEU A 11 2.12 -31.68 -15.81
N GLU A 12 2.51 -32.95 -15.62
CA GLU A 12 3.27 -33.37 -14.45
C GLU A 12 4.66 -32.70 -14.39
N LYS A 13 5.34 -32.56 -15.54
CA LYS A 13 6.61 -31.83 -15.63
C LYS A 13 6.45 -30.35 -15.33
N GLU A 14 5.43 -29.71 -15.91
CA GLU A 14 5.13 -28.30 -15.63
C GLU A 14 4.85 -28.07 -14.14
N LEU A 15 4.08 -28.96 -13.52
CA LEU A 15 3.79 -28.92 -12.10
C LEU A 15 5.06 -29.09 -11.25
N GLU A 16 5.96 -29.99 -11.63
CA GLU A 16 7.22 -30.19 -10.94
C GLU A 16 8.13 -28.95 -11.02
N LEU A 17 8.24 -28.33 -12.19
CA LEU A 17 8.99 -27.08 -12.37
C LEU A 17 8.37 -25.93 -11.57
N ALA A 18 7.04 -25.81 -11.58
CA ALA A 18 6.33 -24.78 -10.83
C ALA A 18 6.51 -24.95 -9.32
N ALA A 19 6.40 -26.19 -8.82
CA ALA A 19 6.64 -26.51 -7.41
C ALA A 19 8.10 -26.22 -7.01
N GLN A 20 9.06 -26.60 -7.85
CA GLN A 20 10.49 -26.37 -7.63
C GLN A 20 10.82 -24.86 -7.59
N SER A 21 10.26 -24.07 -8.50
CA SER A 21 10.46 -22.61 -8.53
C SER A 21 9.97 -21.92 -7.24
N LYS A 22 8.93 -22.48 -6.61
CA LYS A 22 8.37 -22.01 -5.35
C LYS A 22 9.03 -22.63 -4.11
N GLY A 23 9.94 -23.61 -4.30
CA GLY A 23 10.58 -24.33 -3.20
C GLY A 23 9.63 -25.23 -2.40
N ILE A 24 8.50 -25.64 -2.99
CA ILE A 24 7.47 -26.47 -2.33
C ILE A 24 7.36 -27.84 -2.99
N THR A 25 6.70 -28.79 -2.33
CA THR A 25 6.48 -30.13 -2.87
C THR A 25 5.34 -30.14 -3.90
N LYS A 26 5.33 -31.15 -4.77
CA LYS A 26 4.25 -31.37 -5.76
C LYS A 26 2.87 -31.45 -5.10
N SER A 27 2.77 -32.16 -3.98
CA SER A 27 1.52 -32.27 -3.21
C SER A 27 1.06 -30.93 -2.64
N GLN A 28 1.98 -30.13 -2.10
CA GLN A 28 1.64 -28.80 -1.56
C GLN A 28 1.16 -27.86 -2.67
N PHE A 29 1.83 -27.87 -3.83
CA PHE A 29 1.42 -27.07 -4.97
C PHE A 29 -0.01 -27.40 -5.43
N ILE A 30 -0.37 -28.69 -5.46
CA ILE A 30 -1.73 -29.14 -5.81
C ILE A 30 -2.75 -28.65 -4.78
N ILE A 31 -2.42 -28.75 -3.48
CA ILE A 31 -3.30 -28.27 -2.40
C ILE A 31 -3.55 -26.77 -2.57
N ASP A 32 -2.50 -25.97 -2.71
CA ASP A 32 -2.61 -24.52 -2.87
C ASP A 32 -3.46 -24.15 -4.11
N ALA A 33 -3.23 -24.85 -5.23
CA ALA A 33 -3.99 -24.63 -6.45
C ALA A 33 -5.48 -24.96 -6.28
N VAL A 34 -5.79 -26.05 -5.58
CA VAL A 34 -7.17 -26.45 -5.28
C VAL A 34 -7.82 -25.47 -4.30
N GLU A 35 -7.13 -25.04 -3.24
CA GLU A 35 -7.64 -24.06 -2.29
C GLU A 35 -7.92 -22.71 -2.96
N HIS A 36 -7.03 -22.29 -3.86
CA HIS A 36 -7.21 -21.10 -4.67
C HIS A 36 -8.38 -21.26 -5.66
N ALA A 37 -8.48 -22.39 -6.36
CA ALA A 37 -9.55 -22.64 -7.34
C ALA A 37 -10.94 -22.79 -6.69
N LEU A 38 -11.00 -23.42 -5.52
CA LEU A 38 -12.22 -23.51 -4.71
C LEU A 38 -12.57 -22.19 -4.00
N GLY A 39 -11.70 -21.18 -4.12
CA GLY A 39 -11.98 -19.83 -3.67
C GLY A 39 -12.29 -19.77 -2.18
N ARG A 40 -11.51 -20.47 -1.34
CA ARG A 40 -11.48 -20.21 0.11
C ARG A 40 -10.89 -18.81 0.37
N LYS A 41 -11.64 -17.78 -0.01
CA LYS A 41 -11.51 -16.45 0.56
C LYS A 41 -12.13 -16.58 1.94
N ASP A 42 -11.30 -16.63 2.96
CA ASP A 42 -11.78 -16.41 4.32
C ASP A 42 -12.49 -15.04 4.32
N PRO A 43 -13.84 -15.00 4.45
CA PRO A 43 -14.59 -13.75 4.37
C PRO A 43 -14.12 -12.75 5.44
N TYR A 44 -13.55 -13.26 6.55
CA TYR A 44 -12.97 -12.42 7.58
C TYR A 44 -11.71 -11.69 7.10
N GLN A 45 -10.83 -12.36 6.34
CA GLN A 45 -9.65 -11.71 5.77
C GLN A 45 -10.01 -10.66 4.73
N LEU A 46 -11.03 -10.91 3.91
CA LEU A 46 -11.53 -9.90 2.98
C LEU A 46 -12.10 -8.69 3.73
N LEU A 47 -12.85 -8.91 4.81
CA LEU A 47 -13.36 -7.83 5.66
C LEU A 47 -12.23 -6.99 6.26
N LEU A 48 -11.17 -7.64 6.75
CA LEU A 48 -9.96 -6.97 7.26
C LEU A 48 -9.27 -6.12 6.18
N GLN A 49 -9.14 -6.63 4.95
CA GLN A 49 -8.56 -5.88 3.83
C GLN A 49 -9.40 -4.65 3.47
N VAL A 50 -10.71 -4.83 3.31
CA VAL A 50 -11.65 -3.73 3.01
C VAL A 50 -11.61 -2.68 4.11
N ARG A 51 -11.58 -3.09 5.39
CA ARG A 51 -11.48 -2.15 6.51
C ARG A 51 -10.19 -1.33 6.47
N ALA A 52 -9.05 -1.98 6.18
CA ALA A 52 -7.77 -1.30 6.07
C ALA A 52 -7.74 -0.29 4.91
N GLU A 53 -8.32 -0.65 3.76
CA GLU A 53 -8.43 0.25 2.60
C GLU A 53 -9.34 1.46 2.91
N MET A 54 -10.46 1.25 3.61
CA MET A 54 -11.35 2.33 4.04
C MET A 54 -10.68 3.27 5.04
N ASP A 55 -9.94 2.74 6.02
CA ASP A 55 -9.20 3.54 7.00
C ASP A 55 -8.13 4.40 6.30
N GLN A 56 -7.45 3.88 5.27
CA GLN A 56 -6.49 4.63 4.46
C GLN A 56 -7.16 5.73 3.63
N ALA A 57 -8.33 5.45 3.02
CA ALA A 57 -9.07 6.45 2.26
C ALA A 57 -9.53 7.62 3.14
N LEU A 58 -10.09 7.32 4.32
CA LEU A 58 -10.51 8.33 5.30
C LEU A 58 -9.34 9.18 5.80
N GLN A 59 -8.17 8.57 6.04
CA GLN A 59 -6.96 9.31 6.40
C GLN A 59 -6.49 10.22 5.27
N GLY A 60 -6.54 9.75 4.02
CA GLY A 60 -6.20 10.55 2.84
C GLY A 60 -7.14 11.76 2.65
N GLU A 61 -8.45 11.55 2.84
CA GLU A 61 -9.46 12.62 2.77
C GLU A 61 -9.27 13.63 3.90
N ALA A 62 -9.09 13.18 5.15
CA ALA A 62 -8.84 14.06 6.29
C ALA A 62 -7.53 14.86 6.16
N MET A 63 -6.48 14.25 5.59
CA MET A 63 -5.24 14.95 5.28
C MET A 63 -5.46 16.01 4.18
N ASN A 64 -6.21 15.68 3.13
CA ASN A 64 -6.52 16.62 2.05
C ASN A 64 -7.41 17.78 2.55
N GLU A 65 -8.41 17.52 3.40
CA GLU A 65 -9.24 18.54 4.03
C GLU A 65 -8.45 19.40 5.01
N ALA A 66 -7.55 18.81 5.82
CA ALA A 66 -6.67 19.58 6.70
C ALA A 66 -5.72 20.49 5.90
N HIS A 67 -5.14 19.99 4.80
CA HIS A 67 -4.32 20.81 3.91
C HIS A 67 -5.14 21.90 3.21
N GLY A 68 -6.35 21.60 2.75
CA GLY A 68 -7.28 22.56 2.16
C GLY A 68 -7.77 23.64 3.14
N ALA A 69 -8.04 23.26 4.39
CA ALA A 69 -8.43 24.16 5.47
C ALA A 69 -7.27 25.07 5.89
N THR A 70 -6.02 24.58 5.91
CA THR A 70 -4.85 25.45 6.10
C THR A 70 -4.59 26.37 4.91
N ALA A 71 -4.98 25.99 3.69
CA ALA A 71 -4.88 26.85 2.51
C ALA A 71 -5.97 27.94 2.46
N ALA A 72 -7.08 27.77 3.18
CA ALA A 72 -8.20 28.72 3.23
C ALA A 72 -8.06 29.82 4.30
N SER A 73 -7.09 29.71 5.21
CA SER A 73 -6.71 30.85 6.04
C SER A 73 -6.00 31.86 5.13
N PRO A 74 -6.47 33.12 5.01
CA PRO A 74 -5.84 34.10 4.13
C PRO A 74 -4.41 34.30 4.62
N TYR A 75 -3.48 33.65 3.92
CA TYR A 75 -2.05 33.79 4.18
C TYR A 75 -1.74 35.27 4.01
N ASP A 76 -1.42 35.97 5.10
CA ASP A 76 -1.00 37.36 5.06
C ASP A 76 0.40 37.40 4.43
N THR A 77 0.41 37.34 3.10
CA THR A 77 1.59 37.41 2.24
C THR A 77 2.43 38.65 2.55
N GLY A 78 1.81 39.73 3.02
CA GLY A 78 2.48 40.96 3.43
C GLY A 78 3.32 40.76 4.69
N ARG A 79 2.70 40.27 5.77
CA ARG A 79 3.40 40.03 7.05
C ARG A 79 4.46 38.95 6.95
N THR A 80 4.16 37.86 6.26
CA THR A 80 5.13 36.76 6.05
C THR A 80 6.31 37.18 5.18
N ARG A 81 6.07 37.94 4.10
CA ARG A 81 7.16 38.51 3.28
C ARG A 81 8.02 39.49 4.09
N ALA A 82 7.42 40.36 4.89
CA ALA A 82 8.17 41.29 5.75
C ALA A 82 9.04 40.55 6.79
N ALA A 83 8.49 39.51 7.42
CA ALA A 83 9.22 38.68 8.38
C ALA A 83 10.37 37.90 7.73
N LEU A 84 10.16 37.37 6.50
CA LEU A 84 11.21 36.69 5.74
C LEU A 84 12.33 37.67 5.33
N ILE A 85 11.98 38.87 4.87
CA ILE A 85 12.95 39.92 4.53
C ILE A 85 13.75 40.35 5.76
N ALA A 86 13.09 40.51 6.92
CA ALA A 86 13.77 40.85 8.17
C ALA A 86 14.75 39.74 8.60
N LYS A 87 14.33 38.47 8.54
CA LYS A 87 15.20 37.32 8.81
C LYS A 87 16.39 37.24 7.85
N LEU A 88 16.17 37.50 6.56
CA LEU A 88 17.23 37.54 5.55
C LEU A 88 18.20 38.69 5.82
N ARG A 89 17.71 39.90 6.11
CA ARG A 89 18.57 41.05 6.45
C ARG A 89 19.40 40.81 7.71
N ALA A 90 18.81 40.21 8.74
CA ALA A 90 19.53 39.83 9.97
C ALA A 90 20.61 38.77 9.69
N LYS A 91 20.32 37.79 8.83
CA LYS A 91 21.29 36.74 8.44
C LYS A 91 22.44 37.29 7.59
N HIS A 92 22.19 38.34 6.81
CA HIS A 92 23.16 38.92 5.87
C HIS A 92 23.79 40.23 6.36
N GLY A 93 23.55 40.65 7.61
CA GLY A 93 24.19 41.83 8.21
C GLY A 93 23.79 43.17 7.58
N LEU A 94 22.62 43.24 6.92
CA LEU A 94 22.11 44.44 6.22
C LEU A 94 21.13 45.25 7.07
N GLY A 95 21.19 45.13 8.39
CA GLY A 95 20.44 45.97 9.32
C GLY A 95 21.14 47.31 9.47
N THR A 96 20.54 48.38 8.95
CA THR A 96 21.01 49.75 9.15
C THR A 96 20.83 50.15 10.62
N ASP A 97 21.90 50.68 11.25
CA ASP A 97 21.78 51.71 12.30
C ASP A 97 20.97 52.90 11.78
#